data_AF-A0A2B2C1E7-F1
#
_entry.id   AF-A0A2B2C1E7-F1
#
_cell.length_a   1.000
_cell.length_b   1.000
_cell.length_c   1.000
_cell.angle_alpha   90.00
_cell.angle_beta   90.00
_cell.angle_gamma   90.00
#
_symmetry.space_group_name_H-M   'P 1'
#
loop_
_entity.id
_entity.type
_entity.pdbx_description
1 polymer ?
#
loop_
_entity_poly.entity_id
_entity_poly.type
_entity_poly.pdbx_seq_one_letter_code
_entity_poly.pdbx_strand_id
1 'polypeptide(L)'
;MRILKNVSLFFLASILLMLTIMFLNDRFNLGISDNDIDIFLGPSIMLIYFWIVSPDLRKHFYIQFIRVKAFDRVVLLPVLLAILVLFLLYSYFYFPALFAKEPLSVGNAQYLGHQELTTAGEILLLGIIGPFSEEFLFRFFLIVYLPYLALHHTFIKKPLETKKNVNKSISKPFIFLVNVANKVYYRVFEKKDKKLISSWVILVSCFFAFVHGPDLYSFPLYFLPGILFSFVYLKYGFLASWICHGTANTLSGIVNAIFISFLNGR
;
A
#
# COMPACT_ATOMS: atom_id res chain seq x y z
N MET A 1 1.69 -30.57 13.99
CA MET A 1 2.91 -29.86 14.45
C MET A 1 3.24 -28.58 13.68
N ARG A 2 3.32 -28.55 12.34
CA ARG A 2 3.69 -27.34 11.57
C ARG A 2 2.75 -26.15 11.75
N ILE A 3 1.44 -26.38 11.77
CA ILE A 3 0.42 -25.33 12.00
C ILE A 3 0.59 -24.74 13.40
N LEU A 4 0.67 -25.59 14.43
CA LEU A 4 0.87 -25.17 15.81
C LEU A 4 2.15 -24.33 15.96
N LYS A 5 3.27 -24.76 15.37
CA LYS A 5 4.53 -23.99 15.34
C LYS A 5 4.35 -22.62 14.70
N ASN A 6 3.68 -22.53 13.55
CA ASN A 6 3.44 -21.26 12.86
C ASN A 6 2.54 -20.32 13.67
N VAL A 7 1.50 -20.86 14.31
CA VAL A 7 0.61 -20.10 15.20
C VAL A 7 1.39 -19.58 16.40
N SER A 8 2.20 -20.42 17.06
CA SER A 8 3.04 -19.98 18.19
C SER A 8 4.07 -18.92 17.78
N LEU A 9 4.73 -19.09 16.62
CA LEU A 9 5.66 -18.09 16.08
C LEU A 9 4.96 -16.76 15.77
N PHE A 10 3.73 -16.82 15.26
CA PHE A 10 2.93 -15.63 15.03
C PHE A 10 2.65 -14.89 16.33
N PHE A 11 2.10 -15.56 17.35
CA PHE A 11 1.84 -14.93 18.64
C PHE A 11 3.11 -14.35 19.25
N LEU A 12 4.22 -15.09 19.21
CA LEU A 12 5.51 -14.61 19.72
C LEU A 12 5.97 -13.35 18.98
N ALA A 13 5.92 -13.34 17.65
CA ALA A 13 6.34 -12.19 16.85
C ALA A 13 5.45 -10.96 17.08
N SER A 14 4.13 -11.15 17.19
CA SER A 14 3.17 -10.07 17.48
C SER A 14 3.40 -9.48 18.88
N ILE A 15 3.60 -10.33 19.90
CA ILE A 15 3.90 -9.88 21.27
C ILE A 15 5.24 -9.12 21.29
N LEU A 16 6.28 -9.64 20.64
CA LEU A 16 7.57 -8.96 20.57
C LEU A 16 7.49 -7.61 19.85
N LEU A 17 6.73 -7.51 18.76
CA LEU A 17 6.49 -6.24 18.08
C LEU A 17 5.79 -5.23 18.99
N MET A 18 4.71 -5.66 19.65
CA MET A 18 3.94 -4.82 20.59
C MET A 18 4.81 -4.34 21.75
N LEU A 19 5.54 -5.25 22.41
CA LEU A 19 6.46 -4.91 23.49
C LEU A 19 7.58 -3.97 23.03
N THR A 20 8.09 -4.15 21.82
CA THR A 20 9.09 -3.26 21.25
C THR A 20 8.53 -1.85 21.07
N ILE A 21 7.32 -1.72 20.51
CA ILE A 21 6.70 -0.40 20.31
C ILE A 21 6.34 0.27 21.65
N MET A 22 5.81 -0.48 22.61
CA MET A 22 5.57 0.04 23.96
C MET A 22 6.87 0.49 24.64
N PHE A 23 7.93 -0.31 24.54
CA PHE A 23 9.26 0.05 25.07
C PHE A 23 9.81 1.31 24.40
N LEU A 24 9.71 1.43 23.07
CA LEU A 24 10.14 2.62 22.34
C LEU A 24 9.30 3.84 22.76
N ASN A 25 7.99 3.67 22.93
CA ASN A 25 7.08 4.74 23.34
C ASN A 25 7.46 5.28 24.72
N ASP A 26 7.67 4.40 25.70
CA ASP A 26 8.07 4.78 27.06
C ASP A 26 9.49 5.37 27.10
N ARG A 27 10.45 4.72 26.43
CA ARG A 27 11.86 5.13 26.49
C ARG A 27 12.13 6.48 25.83
N PHE A 28 11.42 6.77 24.74
CA PHE A 28 11.62 7.97 23.92
C PHE A 28 10.47 8.97 24.05
N ASN A 29 9.47 8.70 24.90
CA ASN A 29 8.27 9.50 25.08
C ASN A 29 7.60 9.84 23.75
N LEU A 30 7.33 8.82 22.92
CA LEU A 30 6.90 9.04 21.53
C LEU A 30 5.48 9.62 21.43
N GLY A 31 4.66 9.46 22.47
CA GLY A 31 3.28 9.94 22.52
C GLY A 31 2.27 9.01 21.82
N ILE A 32 2.64 7.75 21.57
CA ILE A 32 1.78 6.75 20.92
C ILE A 32 0.70 6.32 21.91
N SER A 33 -0.57 6.51 21.55
CA SER A 33 -1.72 6.06 22.33
C SER A 33 -2.11 4.61 22.01
N ASP A 34 -2.96 4.00 22.83
CA ASP A 34 -3.51 2.66 22.56
C ASP A 34 -4.28 2.62 21.23
N ASN A 35 -5.02 3.69 20.90
CA ASN A 35 -5.73 3.80 19.62
C ASN A 35 -4.78 3.82 18.43
N ASP A 36 -3.63 4.51 18.55
CA ASP A 36 -2.62 4.53 17.50
C ASP A 36 -2.03 3.13 17.28
N ILE A 37 -1.79 2.40 18.38
CA ILE A 37 -1.36 1.00 18.31
C ILE A 37 -2.40 0.17 17.55
N ASP A 38 -3.68 0.28 17.87
CA ASP A 38 -4.71 -0.50 17.17
C ASP A 38 -4.77 -0.20 15.66
N ILE A 39 -4.68 1.07 15.27
CA ILE A 39 -4.75 1.51 13.88
C ILE A 39 -3.53 1.04 13.07
N PHE A 40 -2.32 1.20 13.61
CA PHE A 40 -1.07 0.93 12.85
C PHE A 40 -0.54 -0.49 13.04
N LEU A 41 -0.74 -1.09 14.21
CA LEU A 41 -0.23 -2.41 14.55
C LEU A 41 -1.12 -3.53 14.02
N GLY A 42 -2.45 -3.34 13.99
CA GLY A 42 -3.40 -4.35 13.50
C GLY A 42 -3.06 -4.88 12.11
N PRO A 43 -2.91 -4.00 11.09
CA PRO A 43 -2.44 -4.39 9.76
C PRO A 43 -1.06 -5.07 9.80
N SER A 44 -0.10 -4.49 10.53
CA SER A 44 1.27 -5.03 10.67
C SER A 44 1.29 -6.46 11.24
N ILE A 45 0.44 -6.74 12.22
CA ILE A 45 0.25 -8.06 12.82
C ILE A 45 -0.29 -9.03 11.78
N MET A 46 -1.30 -8.63 10.99
CA MET A 46 -1.78 -9.47 9.90
C MET A 46 -0.68 -9.80 8.89
N LEU A 47 0.23 -8.85 8.60
CA LEU A 47 1.38 -9.09 7.73
C LEU A 47 2.34 -10.14 8.29
N ILE A 48 2.62 -10.08 9.60
CA ILE A 48 3.45 -11.08 10.29
C ILE A 48 2.81 -12.47 10.19
N TYR A 49 1.49 -12.57 10.38
CA TYR A 49 0.76 -13.83 10.22
C TYR A 49 0.91 -14.38 8.80
N PHE A 50 0.61 -13.56 7.79
CA PHE A 50 0.69 -13.95 6.38
C PHE A 50 2.11 -14.36 5.98
N TRP A 51 3.11 -13.62 6.47
CA TRP A 51 4.51 -13.92 6.28
C TRP A 51 4.89 -15.27 6.88
N ILE A 52 4.52 -15.58 8.12
CA ILE A 52 4.88 -16.82 8.82
C ILE A 52 4.19 -18.03 8.19
N VAL A 53 2.90 -17.90 7.85
CA VAL A 53 2.07 -19.02 7.40
C VAL A 53 2.36 -19.42 5.94
N SER A 54 2.73 -18.49 5.06
CA SER A 54 2.92 -18.76 3.63
C SER A 54 4.39 -18.60 3.16
N PRO A 55 5.16 -19.69 3.05
CA PRO A 55 6.53 -19.64 2.51
C PRO A 55 6.60 -19.14 1.06
N ASP A 56 5.60 -19.44 0.24
CA ASP A 56 5.56 -19.00 -1.15
C ASP A 56 5.32 -17.49 -1.24
N LEU A 57 4.44 -16.95 -0.38
CA LEU A 57 4.28 -15.50 -0.23
C LEU A 57 5.61 -14.83 0.10
N ARG A 58 6.38 -15.36 1.06
CA ARG A 58 7.69 -14.81 1.42
C ARG A 58 8.62 -14.75 0.22
N LYS A 59 8.74 -15.86 -0.53
CA LYS A 59 9.58 -15.91 -1.73
C LYS A 59 9.16 -14.86 -2.76
N HIS A 60 7.85 -14.75 -3.02
CA HIS A 60 7.32 -13.74 -3.94
C HIS A 60 7.57 -12.31 -3.42
N PHE A 61 7.38 -12.06 -2.13
CA PHE A 61 7.65 -10.76 -1.52
C PHE A 61 9.12 -10.38 -1.67
N TYR A 62 10.06 -11.29 -1.36
CA TYR A 62 11.49 -11.03 -1.51
C TYR A 62 11.88 -10.66 -2.94
N ILE A 63 11.30 -11.33 -3.95
CA ILE A 63 11.53 -11.00 -5.36
C ILE A 63 10.99 -9.61 -5.71
N GLN A 64 9.90 -9.19 -5.08
CA GLN A 64 9.30 -7.86 -5.31
C GLN A 64 9.88 -6.76 -4.40
N PHE A 65 10.68 -7.12 -3.39
CA PHE A 65 11.14 -6.15 -2.39
C PHE A 65 12.00 -5.06 -3.02
N ILE A 66 12.98 -5.47 -3.83
CA ILE A 66 13.80 -4.61 -4.67
C ILE A 66 13.86 -5.25 -6.05
N ARG A 67 13.38 -4.55 -7.09
CA ARG A 67 13.27 -5.10 -8.45
C ARG A 67 14.39 -4.67 -9.39
N VAL A 68 15.18 -3.68 -9.00
CA VAL A 68 16.30 -3.16 -9.79
C VAL A 68 17.57 -3.11 -8.96
N LYS A 69 18.73 -3.25 -9.61
CA LYS A 69 20.03 -3.18 -8.93
C LYS A 69 20.50 -1.76 -8.61
N ALA A 70 19.92 -0.75 -9.25
CA ALA A 70 20.28 0.66 -9.06
C ALA A 70 19.65 1.19 -7.75
N PHE A 71 20.33 0.92 -6.62
CA PHE A 71 19.84 1.23 -5.29
C PHE A 71 19.68 2.72 -5.02
N ASP A 72 20.58 3.55 -5.56
CA ASP A 72 20.48 5.01 -5.59
C ASP A 72 19.12 5.47 -6.13
N ARG A 73 18.65 4.88 -7.23
CA ARG A 73 17.35 5.18 -7.83
C ARG A 73 16.17 4.61 -7.03
N VAL A 74 16.39 3.55 -6.25
CA VAL A 74 15.37 2.96 -5.36
C VAL A 74 15.12 3.84 -4.14
N VAL A 75 16.07 4.69 -3.76
CA VAL A 75 15.94 5.58 -2.61
C VAL A 75 15.66 7.02 -3.02
N LEU A 76 16.53 7.63 -3.84
CA LEU A 76 16.49 9.07 -4.11
C LEU A 76 15.27 9.46 -4.98
N LEU A 77 14.99 8.69 -6.03
CA LEU A 77 13.92 9.05 -6.95
C LEU A 77 12.52 8.99 -6.28
N PRO A 78 12.17 7.97 -5.47
CA PRO A 78 10.96 8.00 -4.67
C PRO A 78 10.80 9.22 -3.77
N VAL A 79 11.87 9.65 -3.10
CA VAL A 79 11.84 10.87 -2.27
C VAL A 79 11.50 12.10 -3.11
N LEU A 80 12.17 12.28 -4.26
CA LEU A 80 11.90 13.40 -5.16
C LEU A 80 10.49 13.37 -5.74
N LEU A 81 10.00 12.19 -6.12
CA LEU A 81 8.63 12.02 -6.63
C LEU A 81 7.58 12.28 -5.56
N ALA A 82 7.84 11.89 -4.30
CA ALA A 82 6.98 12.18 -3.17
C ALA A 82 6.87 13.69 -2.93
N ILE A 83 8.00 14.40 -2.91
CA ILE A 83 8.01 15.86 -2.77
C ILE A 83 7.25 16.51 -3.93
N LEU A 84 7.52 16.09 -5.17
CA LEU A 84 6.84 16.63 -6.34
C LEU A 84 5.31 16.43 -6.26
N VAL A 85 4.83 15.24 -5.90
CA VAL A 85 3.38 15.00 -5.81
C VAL A 85 2.75 15.82 -4.69
N LEU A 86 3.43 16.00 -3.55
CA LEU A 86 2.94 16.87 -2.48
C LEU A 86 2.76 18.31 -2.97
N PHE A 87 3.75 18.88 -3.66
CA PHE A 87 3.64 20.23 -4.22
C PHE A 87 2.49 20.36 -5.22
N LEU A 88 2.29 19.35 -6.08
CA LEU A 88 1.16 19.34 -7.02
C LEU A 88 -0.20 19.27 -6.30
N LEU A 89 -0.31 18.42 -5.27
CA LEU A 89 -1.53 18.26 -4.49
C LEU A 89 -1.88 19.52 -3.71
N TYR A 90 -0.93 20.11 -3.00
CA TYR A 90 -1.16 21.35 -2.26
C TYR A 90 -1.42 22.54 -3.19
N SER A 91 -0.80 22.57 -4.38
CA SER A 91 -1.15 23.57 -5.40
C SER A 91 -2.61 23.46 -5.83
N TYR A 92 -3.11 22.24 -6.06
CA TYR A 92 -4.53 22.01 -6.36
C TYR A 92 -5.43 22.43 -5.19
N PHE A 93 -5.03 22.07 -3.97
CA PHE A 93 -5.81 22.32 -2.76
C PHE A 93 -5.98 23.80 -2.43
N TYR A 94 -4.89 24.56 -2.58
CA TYR A 94 -4.84 26.00 -2.32
C TYR A 94 -5.14 26.86 -3.56
N PHE A 95 -5.44 26.25 -4.72
CA PHE A 95 -5.79 26.98 -5.92
C PHE A 95 -6.97 27.98 -5.71
N PRO A 96 -8.07 27.62 -5.01
CA PRO A 96 -9.15 28.57 -4.75
C PRO A 96 -8.71 29.79 -3.92
N ALA A 97 -7.74 29.65 -3.03
CA ALA A 97 -7.22 30.73 -2.19
C ALA A 97 -6.58 31.87 -3.01
N LEU A 98 -6.10 31.57 -4.22
CA LEU A 98 -5.61 32.59 -5.16
C LEU A 98 -6.73 33.56 -5.61
N PHE A 99 -7.99 33.19 -5.43
CA PHE A 99 -9.17 33.96 -5.80
C PHE A 99 -10.00 34.38 -4.57
N ALA A 100 -9.36 34.49 -3.39
CA ALA A 100 -10.02 34.83 -2.12
C ALA A 100 -11.19 33.90 -1.75
N LYS A 101 -11.09 32.62 -2.15
CA LYS A 101 -12.01 31.56 -1.72
C LYS A 101 -11.32 30.65 -0.72
N GLU A 102 -12.10 29.97 0.12
CA GLU A 102 -11.58 28.97 1.03
C GLU A 102 -10.82 27.86 0.27
N PRO A 103 -9.69 27.36 0.81
CA PRO A 103 -9.05 26.16 0.31
C PRO A 103 -10.03 24.98 0.26
N LEU A 104 -9.72 23.97 -0.56
CA LEU A 104 -10.52 22.74 -0.56
C LEU A 104 -10.46 22.05 0.81
N SER A 105 -11.36 21.09 1.09
CA SER A 105 -11.34 20.33 2.33
C SER A 105 -10.43 19.10 2.19
N VAL A 106 -9.59 18.84 3.20
CA VAL A 106 -8.89 17.56 3.38
C VAL A 106 -9.93 16.63 4.02
N GLY A 107 -10.30 15.52 3.36
CA GLY A 107 -11.45 14.70 3.75
C GLY A 107 -11.48 14.28 5.24
N ASN A 108 -12.66 13.87 5.71
CA ASN A 108 -12.94 13.69 7.15
C ASN A 108 -12.11 12.63 7.89
N ALA A 109 -11.46 11.70 7.18
CA ALA A 109 -10.67 10.63 7.77
C ALA A 109 -9.15 10.89 7.71
N GLN A 110 -8.72 12.12 7.42
CA GLN A 110 -7.30 12.46 7.44
C GLN A 110 -6.79 12.62 8.87
N TYR A 111 -5.63 12.02 9.14
CA TYR A 111 -4.90 12.26 10.37
C TYR A 111 -4.39 13.72 10.39
N LEU A 112 -4.89 14.52 11.34
CA LEU A 112 -4.57 15.96 11.46
C LEU A 112 -3.52 16.26 12.55
N GLY A 113 -2.82 15.23 13.07
CA GLY A 113 -1.95 15.37 14.23
C GLY A 113 -2.75 15.27 15.53
N HIS A 114 -2.39 14.35 16.41
CA HIS A 114 -2.80 14.38 17.80
C HIS A 114 -1.78 15.21 18.59
N GLN A 115 -2.25 16.09 19.49
CA GLN A 115 -1.39 16.97 20.29
C GLN A 115 -0.37 16.23 21.17
N GLU A 116 -0.54 14.91 21.33
CA GLU A 116 0.30 14.07 22.18
C GLU A 116 1.46 13.41 21.43
N LEU A 117 1.37 13.23 20.10
CA LEU A 117 2.39 12.54 19.30
C LEU A 117 3.59 13.46 19.05
N THR A 118 4.78 13.00 19.43
CA THR A 118 6.03 13.69 19.08
C THR A 118 6.35 13.51 17.61
N THR A 119 7.20 14.39 17.04
CA THR A 119 7.70 14.23 15.66
C THR A 119 8.34 12.87 15.41
N ALA A 120 9.05 12.30 16.39
CA ALA A 120 9.62 10.96 16.28
C ALA A 120 8.54 9.87 16.24
N GLY A 121 7.47 10.02 17.03
CA GLY A 121 6.30 9.15 17.01
C GLY A 121 5.55 9.22 15.67
N GLU A 122 5.33 10.43 15.15
CA GLU A 122 4.72 10.64 13.83
C GLU A 122 5.54 10.00 12.71
N ILE A 123 6.87 10.18 12.71
CA ILE A 123 7.74 9.53 11.72
C ILE A 123 7.63 8.01 11.82
N LEU A 124 7.65 7.44 13.03
CA LEU A 124 7.57 6.00 13.23
C LEU A 124 6.23 5.43 12.73
N LEU A 125 5.11 6.04 13.11
CA LEU A 125 3.78 5.55 12.77
C LEU A 125 3.38 5.90 11.33
N LEU A 126 3.40 7.19 10.98
CA LEU A 126 2.90 7.71 9.71
C LEU A 126 3.93 7.62 8.59
N GLY A 127 5.22 7.66 8.91
CA GLY A 127 6.31 7.61 7.93
C GLY A 127 6.83 6.19 7.67
N ILE A 128 6.71 5.28 8.63
CA ILE A 128 7.30 3.93 8.54
C ILE A 128 6.23 2.85 8.59
N ILE A 129 5.51 2.68 9.71
CA ILE A 129 4.65 1.52 9.97
C ILE A 129 3.38 1.54 9.11
N GLY A 130 2.66 2.66 9.06
CA GLY A 130 1.46 2.84 8.25
C GLY A 130 1.75 2.64 6.76
N PRO A 131 2.71 3.38 6.18
CA PRO A 131 3.13 3.20 4.80
C PRO A 131 3.55 1.76 4.48
N PHE A 132 4.30 1.09 5.36
CA PHE A 132 4.66 -0.31 5.15
C PHE A 132 3.41 -1.19 5.00
N SER A 133 2.46 -1.03 5.91
CA SER A 133 1.22 -1.80 5.95
C SER A 133 0.37 -1.59 4.71
N GLU A 134 0.18 -0.32 4.34
CA GLU A 134 -0.60 0.05 3.16
C GLU A 134 0.08 -0.39 1.87
N GLU A 135 1.41 -0.20 1.74
CA GLU A 135 2.14 -0.69 0.58
C GLU A 135 2.07 -2.21 0.46
N PHE A 136 2.08 -2.93 1.59
CA PHE A 136 1.97 -4.37 1.54
C PHE A 136 0.59 -4.78 1.05
N LEU A 137 -0.46 -4.18 1.62
CA LEU A 137 -1.84 -4.52 1.27
C LEU A 137 -2.15 -4.12 -0.17
N PHE A 138 -1.98 -2.85 -0.53
CA PHE A 138 -2.45 -2.34 -1.81
C PHE A 138 -1.50 -2.70 -2.95
N ARG A 139 -0.18 -2.71 -2.75
CA ARG A 139 0.77 -2.86 -3.86
C ARG A 139 1.25 -4.29 -3.95
N PHE A 140 1.78 -4.86 -2.88
CA PHE A 140 2.21 -6.25 -2.96
C PHE A 140 1.02 -7.22 -3.05
N PHE A 141 0.05 -7.11 -2.15
CA PHE A 141 -1.04 -8.07 -2.06
C PHE A 141 -2.07 -7.87 -3.17
N LEU A 142 -2.67 -6.68 -3.31
CA LEU A 142 -3.74 -6.47 -4.29
C LEU A 142 -3.25 -6.32 -5.75
N ILE A 143 -2.11 -5.69 -6.01
CA ILE A 143 -1.61 -5.55 -7.40
C ILE A 143 -0.92 -6.82 -7.90
N VAL A 144 -0.16 -7.53 -7.07
CA VAL A 144 0.66 -8.67 -7.54
C VAL A 144 0.17 -10.01 -7.01
N TYR A 145 0.13 -10.19 -5.69
CA TYR A 145 0.01 -11.52 -5.11
C TYR A 145 -1.39 -12.12 -5.24
N LEU A 146 -2.45 -11.34 -4.99
CA LEU A 146 -3.83 -11.81 -5.11
C LEU A 146 -4.19 -12.17 -6.56
N PRO A 147 -3.88 -11.33 -7.59
CA PRO A 147 -4.06 -11.74 -8.99
C PRO A 147 -3.22 -12.97 -9.34
N TYR A 148 -1.98 -13.05 -8.85
CA TYR A 148 -1.14 -14.22 -9.06
C TYR A 148 -1.76 -15.48 -8.45
N LEU A 149 -2.19 -15.46 -7.19
CA LEU A 149 -2.84 -16.60 -6.54
C LEU A 149 -4.14 -17.00 -7.23
N ALA A 150 -5.03 -16.03 -7.46
CA ALA A 150 -6.33 -16.24 -8.07
C ALA A 150 -6.20 -16.91 -9.44
N LEU A 151 -5.17 -16.56 -10.20
CA LEU A 151 -4.95 -17.05 -11.55
C LEU A 151 -4.10 -18.34 -11.58
N HIS A 152 -2.99 -18.39 -10.85
CA HIS A 152 -2.06 -19.52 -10.85
C HIS A 152 -2.60 -20.76 -10.13
N HIS A 153 -3.19 -20.60 -8.94
CA HIS A 153 -3.67 -21.76 -8.17
C HIS A 153 -5.06 -22.23 -8.57
N THR A 154 -5.95 -21.31 -8.95
CA THR A 154 -7.36 -21.65 -9.24
C THR A 154 -7.54 -22.18 -10.67
N PHE A 155 -6.73 -21.71 -11.64
CA PHE A 155 -6.99 -21.95 -13.06
C PHE A 155 -5.86 -22.66 -13.83
N ILE A 156 -4.60 -22.53 -13.41
CA ILE A 156 -3.44 -23.04 -14.19
C ILE A 156 -2.97 -24.44 -13.72
N LYS A 157 -3.08 -24.76 -12.43
CA LYS A 157 -2.65 -26.07 -11.89
C LYS A 157 -3.60 -27.23 -12.10
N LYS A 158 -4.76 -27.03 -12.72
CA LYS A 158 -5.57 -28.14 -13.24
C LYS A 158 -5.32 -28.24 -14.74
N PRO A 159 -4.33 -29.04 -15.19
CA PRO A 159 -4.29 -29.40 -16.59
C PRO A 159 -5.66 -29.99 -16.93
N LEU A 160 -6.31 -29.40 -17.92
CA LEU A 160 -7.50 -29.96 -18.57
C LEU A 160 -7.22 -31.35 -19.20
N GLU A 161 -6.00 -31.88 -19.06
CA GLU A 161 -5.54 -33.15 -19.62
C GLU A 161 -6.06 -34.40 -18.88
N THR A 162 -6.58 -34.31 -17.66
CA THR A 162 -7.15 -35.51 -16.98
C THR A 162 -8.64 -35.72 -17.23
N LYS A 163 -9.14 -35.28 -18.39
CA LYS A 163 -10.57 -35.27 -18.63
C LYS A 163 -10.97 -35.83 -20.00
N LYS A 164 -10.42 -37.02 -20.29
CA LYS A 164 -11.11 -38.03 -21.12
C LYS A 164 -12.35 -38.63 -20.41
N ASN A 165 -12.54 -38.32 -19.12
CA ASN A 165 -13.74 -38.64 -18.32
C ASN A 165 -14.25 -37.40 -17.54
N VAL A 166 -14.58 -36.29 -18.22
CA VAL A 166 -15.33 -35.20 -17.56
C VAL A 166 -16.76 -35.68 -17.37
N ASN A 167 -17.11 -35.95 -16.12
CA ASN A 167 -18.50 -36.00 -15.70
C ASN A 167 -19.22 -34.77 -16.27
N LYS A 168 -20.31 -34.98 -17.03
CA LYS A 168 -21.04 -34.01 -17.88
C LYS A 168 -21.67 -32.83 -17.10
N SER A 169 -21.35 -32.69 -15.82
CA SER A 169 -21.86 -31.72 -14.85
C SER A 169 -20.75 -30.74 -14.43
N ILE A 170 -20.09 -30.11 -15.40
CA ILE A 170 -19.42 -28.82 -15.16
C ILE A 170 -20.17 -27.81 -15.99
N SER A 171 -20.76 -26.83 -15.32
CA SER A 171 -21.57 -25.80 -15.96
C SER A 171 -20.70 -24.99 -16.94
N LYS A 172 -21.23 -24.73 -18.14
CA LYS A 172 -20.62 -23.84 -19.16
C LYS A 172 -20.02 -22.52 -18.58
N PRO A 173 -20.63 -21.84 -17.60
CA PRO A 173 -20.04 -20.64 -17.00
C PRO A 173 -18.68 -20.88 -16.32
N PHE A 174 -18.44 -22.05 -15.69
CA PHE A 174 -17.16 -22.34 -15.05
C PHE A 174 -16.03 -22.46 -16.08
N ILE A 175 -16.29 -23.12 -17.22
CA ILE A 175 -15.33 -23.25 -18.32
C ILE A 175 -15.00 -21.87 -18.91
N PHE A 176 -16.00 -21.01 -19.08
CA PHE A 176 -15.79 -19.64 -19.53
C PHE A 176 -14.90 -18.85 -18.56
N LEU A 177 -15.17 -18.92 -17.26
CA LEU A 177 -14.35 -18.25 -16.23
C LEU A 177 -12.90 -18.73 -16.26
N VAL A 178 -12.66 -20.03 -16.39
CA VAL A 178 -11.31 -20.61 -16.49
C VAL A 178 -10.56 -20.06 -17.71
N ASN A 179 -11.23 -20.01 -18.88
CA ASN A 179 -10.63 -19.49 -20.10
C ASN A 179 -10.31 -17.99 -20.01
N VAL A 180 -11.22 -17.20 -19.43
CA VAL A 180 -10.98 -15.77 -19.19
C VAL A 180 -9.81 -15.58 -18.22
N ALA A 181 -9.77 -16.33 -17.12
CA ALA A 181 -8.71 -16.27 -16.14
C ALA A 181 -7.33 -16.61 -16.75
N ASN A 182 -7.22 -17.70 -17.51
CA ASN A 182 -5.97 -18.07 -18.17
C ASN A 182 -5.52 -17.00 -19.19
N LYS A 183 -6.45 -16.42 -19.94
CA LYS A 183 -6.16 -15.31 -20.86
C LYS A 183 -5.67 -14.06 -20.12
N VAL A 184 -6.29 -13.73 -18.99
CA VAL A 184 -5.85 -12.61 -18.14
C VAL A 184 -4.46 -12.89 -17.56
N TYR A 185 -4.22 -14.10 -17.04
CA TYR A 185 -2.90 -14.49 -16.51
C TYR A 185 -1.80 -14.32 -17.55
N TYR A 186 -2.00 -14.90 -18.73
CA TYR A 186 -1.03 -14.81 -19.82
C TYR A 186 -0.75 -13.34 -20.18
N ARG A 187 -1.81 -12.52 -20.28
CA ARG A 187 -1.65 -11.09 -20.58
C ARG A 187 -0.92 -10.32 -19.48
N VAL A 188 -1.19 -10.59 -18.20
CA VAL A 188 -0.60 -9.86 -17.07
C VAL A 188 0.82 -10.31 -16.78
N PHE A 189 1.04 -11.60 -16.61
CA PHE A 189 2.27 -12.13 -16.03
C PHE A 189 3.29 -12.54 -17.08
N GLU A 190 2.85 -13.04 -18.24
CA GLU A 190 3.75 -13.46 -19.33
C GLU A 190 3.99 -12.30 -20.31
N LYS A 191 2.91 -11.78 -20.92
CA LYS A 191 2.99 -10.71 -21.92
C LYS A 191 3.22 -9.31 -21.31
N LYS A 192 2.90 -9.11 -20.03
CA LYS A 192 2.99 -7.81 -19.34
C LYS A 192 2.23 -6.70 -20.07
N ASP A 193 0.97 -6.99 -20.40
CA ASP A 193 0.06 -6.08 -21.10
C ASP A 193 -0.17 -4.81 -20.28
N LYS A 194 0.47 -3.72 -20.74
CA LYS A 194 0.46 -2.43 -20.05
C LYS A 194 -0.94 -1.89 -19.84
N LYS A 195 -1.86 -2.07 -20.80
CA LYS A 195 -3.22 -1.52 -20.67
C LYS A 195 -3.95 -2.16 -19.50
N LEU A 196 -3.88 -3.49 -19.40
CA LEU A 196 -4.57 -4.22 -18.35
C LEU A 196 -3.95 -3.98 -16.97
N ILE A 197 -2.61 -3.90 -16.89
CA ILE A 197 -1.91 -3.53 -15.66
C ILE A 197 -2.29 -2.11 -15.23
N SER A 198 -2.30 -1.13 -16.14
CA SER A 198 -2.71 0.24 -15.84
C SER A 198 -4.17 0.32 -15.37
N SER A 199 -5.10 -0.39 -16.00
CA SER A 199 -6.48 -0.47 -15.54
C SER A 199 -6.58 -1.04 -14.12
N TRP A 200 -5.80 -2.08 -13.80
CA TRP A 200 -5.78 -2.65 -12.46
C TRP A 200 -5.21 -1.67 -11.43
N VAL A 201 -4.12 -0.97 -11.77
CA VAL A 201 -3.53 0.10 -10.92
C VAL A 201 -4.56 1.19 -10.64
N ILE A 202 -5.33 1.62 -11.65
CA ILE A 202 -6.40 2.62 -11.46
C ILE A 202 -7.45 2.11 -10.48
N LEU A 203 -7.93 0.88 -10.64
CA LEU A 203 -8.94 0.30 -9.76
C LEU A 203 -8.45 0.20 -8.31
N VAL A 204 -7.23 -0.31 -8.10
CA VAL A 204 -6.64 -0.40 -6.76
C VAL A 204 -6.40 0.98 -6.15
N SER A 205 -6.01 1.97 -6.95
CA SER A 205 -5.81 3.34 -6.47
C SER A 205 -7.12 4.04 -6.12
N CYS A 206 -8.22 3.75 -6.84
CA CYS A 206 -9.55 4.19 -6.43
C CYS A 206 -9.95 3.56 -5.09
N PHE A 207 -9.73 2.25 -4.93
CA PHE A 207 -10.03 1.56 -3.68
C PHE A 207 -9.20 2.11 -2.51
N PHE A 208 -7.90 2.34 -2.74
CA PHE A 208 -7.02 3.03 -1.80
C PHE A 208 -7.58 4.38 -1.38
N ALA A 209 -8.02 5.20 -2.35
CA ALA A 209 -8.64 6.47 -2.06
C ALA A 209 -9.91 6.31 -1.23
N PHE A 210 -10.83 5.42 -1.60
CA PHE A 210 -12.10 5.24 -0.87
C PHE A 210 -11.94 4.77 0.58
N VAL A 211 -10.92 3.97 0.89
CA VAL A 211 -10.65 3.54 2.27
C VAL A 211 -10.30 4.72 3.18
N HIS A 212 -9.79 5.82 2.61
CA HIS A 212 -9.51 7.07 3.32
C HIS A 212 -10.73 8.01 3.40
N GLY A 213 -11.93 7.54 3.10
CA GLY A 213 -13.19 8.29 3.23
C GLY A 213 -13.20 9.68 2.58
N PRO A 214 -12.79 9.84 1.30
CA PRO A 214 -12.69 11.13 0.66
C PRO A 214 -14.08 11.67 0.30
N ASP A 215 -14.21 12.99 0.31
CA ASP A 215 -15.24 13.68 -0.47
C ASP A 215 -14.80 13.85 -1.94
N LEU A 216 -15.64 14.48 -2.76
CA LEU A 216 -15.36 14.69 -4.17
C LEU A 216 -14.10 15.54 -4.42
N TYR A 217 -13.75 16.43 -3.49
CA TYR A 217 -12.62 17.36 -3.64
C TYR A 217 -11.29 16.78 -3.13
N SER A 218 -11.36 15.90 -2.14
CA SER A 218 -10.24 15.19 -1.53
C SER A 218 -9.93 13.85 -2.18
N PHE A 219 -10.79 13.33 -3.06
CA PHE A 219 -10.50 12.10 -3.80
C PHE A 219 -9.13 12.13 -4.53
N PRO A 220 -8.76 13.21 -5.25
CA PRO A 220 -7.45 13.30 -5.89
C PRO A 220 -6.26 13.22 -4.92
N LEU A 221 -6.46 13.63 -3.66
CA LEU A 221 -5.43 13.63 -2.60
C LEU A 221 -4.89 12.21 -2.36
N TYR A 222 -5.75 11.20 -2.40
CA TYR A 222 -5.35 9.81 -2.17
C TYR A 222 -5.18 9.04 -3.48
N PHE A 223 -5.97 9.36 -4.50
CA PHE A 223 -5.92 8.68 -5.79
C PHE A 223 -4.58 8.91 -6.51
N LEU A 224 -4.10 10.16 -6.59
CA LEU A 224 -2.87 10.47 -7.33
C LEU A 224 -1.61 9.87 -6.67
N PRO A 225 -1.41 9.97 -5.35
CA PRO A 225 -0.37 9.19 -4.67
C PRO A 225 -0.56 7.69 -4.84
N GLY A 226 -1.80 7.19 -4.79
CA GLY A 226 -2.14 5.79 -5.09
C GLY A 226 -1.52 5.30 -6.41
N ILE A 227 -1.72 6.08 -7.48
CA ILE A 227 -1.16 5.82 -8.81
C ILE A 227 0.37 5.91 -8.80
N LEU A 228 0.92 6.96 -8.18
CA LEU A 228 2.37 7.18 -8.12
C LEU A 228 3.09 6.04 -7.39
N PHE A 229 2.61 5.67 -6.20
CA PHE A 229 3.18 4.58 -5.40
C PHE A 229 3.09 3.26 -6.17
N SER A 230 1.96 2.99 -6.83
CA SER A 230 1.82 1.82 -7.71
C SER A 230 2.82 1.80 -8.86
N PHE A 231 3.09 2.95 -9.49
CA PHE A 231 4.11 3.08 -10.53
C PHE A 231 5.52 2.82 -9.99
N VAL A 232 5.86 3.45 -8.87
CA VAL A 232 7.16 3.28 -8.19
C VAL A 232 7.36 1.82 -7.79
N TYR A 233 6.34 1.19 -7.21
CA TYR A 233 6.32 -0.22 -6.86
C TYR A 233 6.58 -1.13 -8.07
N LEU A 234 5.81 -0.95 -9.16
CA LEU A 234 5.93 -1.79 -10.35
C LEU A 234 7.27 -1.64 -11.07
N LYS A 235 7.94 -0.49 -10.91
CA LYS A 235 9.22 -0.21 -11.57
C LYS A 235 10.43 -0.58 -10.70
N TYR A 236 10.38 -0.28 -9.41
CA TYR A 236 11.55 -0.33 -8.51
C TYR A 236 11.40 -1.33 -7.36
N GLY A 237 10.18 -1.71 -7.01
CA GLY A 237 9.87 -2.69 -5.96
C GLY A 237 9.23 -2.07 -4.72
N PHE A 238 8.93 -2.94 -3.76
CA PHE A 238 8.28 -2.59 -2.50
C PHE A 238 9.00 -1.48 -1.74
N LEU A 239 10.32 -1.61 -1.55
CA LEU A 239 11.11 -0.66 -0.77
C LEU A 239 10.99 0.76 -1.32
N ALA A 240 11.06 0.91 -2.65
CA ALA A 240 10.93 2.22 -3.29
C ALA A 240 9.54 2.83 -3.06
N SER A 241 8.47 2.04 -3.17
CA SER A 241 7.10 2.50 -2.92
C SER A 241 6.91 2.92 -1.46
N TRP A 242 7.46 2.11 -0.55
CA TRP A 242 7.41 2.37 0.88
C TRP A 242 8.13 3.67 1.25
N ILE A 243 9.34 3.90 0.71
CA ILE A 243 10.07 5.17 0.87
C ILE A 243 9.27 6.32 0.28
N CYS A 244 8.69 6.16 -0.92
CA CYS A 244 7.89 7.20 -1.57
C CYS A 244 6.72 7.63 -0.67
N HIS A 245 5.97 6.66 -0.18
CA HIS A 245 4.80 6.89 0.64
C HIS A 245 5.18 7.46 2.02
N GLY A 246 6.15 6.85 2.70
CA GLY A 246 6.65 7.35 3.97
C GLY A 246 7.14 8.79 3.89
N THR A 247 7.88 9.12 2.84
CA THR A 247 8.33 10.50 2.57
C THR A 247 7.16 11.44 2.37
N ALA A 248 6.14 11.03 1.59
CA ALA A 248 4.96 11.87 1.36
C ALA A 248 4.22 12.17 2.67
N ASN A 249 4.04 11.17 3.53
CA ASN A 249 3.37 11.35 4.81
C ASN A 249 4.18 12.25 5.74
N THR A 250 5.48 11.97 5.92
CA THR A 250 6.36 12.74 6.81
C THR A 250 6.52 14.20 6.37
N LEU A 251 6.60 14.47 5.08
CA LEU A 251 6.83 15.83 4.57
C LEU A 251 5.54 16.61 4.28
N SER A 252 4.37 15.97 4.34
CA SER A 252 3.07 16.61 4.04
C SER A 252 2.85 17.89 4.85
N GLY A 253 3.04 17.82 6.18
CA GLY A 253 2.89 18.98 7.08
C GLY A 253 3.85 20.12 6.78
N ILE A 254 5.10 19.80 6.42
CA ILE A 254 6.11 20.81 6.04
C ILE A 254 5.71 21.50 4.75
N VAL A 255 5.31 20.74 3.72
CA VAL A 255 4.85 21.32 2.45
C VAL A 255 3.59 22.16 2.66
N ASN A 256 2.65 21.69 3.47
CA ASN A 256 1.46 22.46 3.84
C ASN A 256 1.81 23.82 4.46
N ALA A 257 2.74 23.83 5.42
CA ALA A 257 3.21 25.06 6.08
C ALA A 257 3.87 26.05 5.10
N ILE A 258 4.58 25.55 4.08
CA ILE A 258 5.13 26.38 3.00
C ILE A 258 4.02 27.06 2.19
N PHE A 259 2.93 26.34 1.85
CA PHE A 259 1.81 26.94 1.14
C PHE A 259 1.07 27.98 1.99
N ILE A 260 0.84 27.70 3.28
CA ILE A 260 0.22 28.65 4.21
C ILE A 260 1.07 29.93 4.33
N SER A 261 2.40 29.80 4.43
CA SER A 261 3.27 30.98 4.53
C SER A 261 3.26 31.84 3.26
N PHE A 262 3.17 31.22 2.07
CA PHE A 262 3.00 31.96 0.81
C PHE A 262 1.68 32.70 0.71
N LEU A 263 0.62 32.20 1.33
CA LEU A 263 -0.69 32.86 1.36
C LEU A 263 -0.74 34.00 2.37
N ASN A 264 -0.15 33.81 3.56
CA ASN A 264 -0.12 34.83 4.62
C ASN A 264 0.89 35.96 4.36
N GLY A 265 1.84 35.77 3.45
CA GLY A 265 2.78 36.79 3.00
C GLY A 265 2.27 37.71 1.89
N ARG A 266 1.00 37.58 1.49
CA ARG A 266 0.29 38.49 0.58
C ARG A 266 -0.60 39.43 1.36
#